data_AF-A0A2V9CD68-F1
#
_entry.id   AF-A0A2V9CD68-F1
#
_cell.length_a   1.000
_cell.length_b   1.000
_cell.length_c   1.000
_cell.angle_alpha   90.00
_cell.angle_beta   90.00
_cell.angle_gamma   90.00
#
_symmetry.space_group_name_H-M   'P 1'
#
loop_
_entity.id
_entity.type
_entity.pdbx_description
1 polymer ?
#
loop_
_entity_poly.entity_id
_entity_poly.type
_entity_poly.pdbx_seq_one_letter_code
_entity_poly.pdbx_strand_id
1 'polypeptide(L)'
;MKPKPEEKNKRATNHPTQHHWHEMNRKQRREMMRKMQTEDLSLEVIHPDAAGIDIGNESHYVAVPPGRDSQSVRRFGCTTAELKAMAAWLKQCR
;
A
#
# COMPACT_ATOMS: atom_id res chain seq x y z
N MET A 1 -15.83 -51.39 -14.44
CA MET A 1 -15.14 -50.18 -14.94
C MET A 1 -14.91 -49.26 -13.73
N LYS A 2 -13.66 -48.93 -13.39
CA LYS A 2 -13.36 -48.05 -12.24
C LYS A 2 -13.58 -46.58 -12.65
N PRO A 3 -14.21 -45.74 -11.83
CA PRO A 3 -14.31 -44.31 -12.10
C PRO A 3 -12.93 -43.64 -11.93
N LYS A 4 -12.58 -42.74 -12.86
CA LYS A 4 -11.38 -41.88 -12.78
C LYS A 4 -11.53 -40.88 -11.63
N PRO A 5 -10.48 -40.60 -10.85
CA PRO A 5 -10.54 -39.55 -9.84
C PRO A 5 -10.49 -38.16 -10.50
N GLU A 6 -11.42 -37.29 -10.11
CA GLU A 6 -11.47 -35.89 -10.50
C GLU A 6 -10.31 -35.10 -9.90
N GLU A 7 -9.62 -34.36 -10.75
CA GLU A 7 -8.47 -33.52 -10.41
C GLU A 7 -8.95 -32.23 -9.74
N LYS A 8 -8.78 -32.16 -8.41
CA LYS A 8 -9.11 -30.96 -7.63
C LYS A 8 -8.11 -29.85 -7.95
N ASN A 9 -8.56 -28.88 -8.76
CA ASN A 9 -7.84 -27.64 -9.04
C ASN A 9 -7.70 -26.82 -7.74
N LYS A 10 -6.52 -26.88 -7.12
CA LYS A 10 -6.19 -26.13 -5.90
C LYS A 10 -5.85 -24.69 -6.30
N ARG A 11 -6.79 -23.76 -6.13
CA ARG A 11 -6.47 -22.33 -6.11
C ARG A 11 -5.54 -22.08 -4.94
N ALA A 12 -4.28 -21.76 -5.24
CA ALA A 12 -3.28 -21.42 -4.23
C ALA A 12 -3.71 -20.16 -3.50
N THR A 13 -4.11 -20.31 -2.23
CA THR A 13 -4.32 -19.18 -1.34
C THR A 13 -2.95 -18.66 -0.92
N ASN A 14 -2.44 -17.64 -1.62
CA ASN A 14 -1.20 -16.93 -1.26
C ASN A 14 -1.44 -16.02 -0.03
N HIS A 15 -1.74 -16.60 1.12
CA HIS A 15 -1.70 -15.88 2.39
C HIS A 15 -0.37 -16.20 3.06
N PRO A 16 0.60 -15.27 3.12
CA PRO A 16 1.83 -15.50 3.85
C PRO A 16 1.46 -15.60 5.33
N THR A 17 1.60 -16.79 5.91
CA THR A 17 1.42 -16.97 7.35
C THR A 17 2.54 -16.25 8.09
N GLN A 18 2.19 -15.71 9.27
CA GLN A 18 3.08 -15.00 10.19
C GLN A 18 4.38 -15.78 10.52
N HIS A 19 4.33 -17.11 10.40
CA HIS A 19 5.43 -18.03 10.66
C HIS A 19 6.63 -17.87 9.70
N HIS A 20 6.40 -17.41 8.47
CA HIS A 20 7.44 -17.35 7.43
C HIS A 20 8.48 -16.25 7.69
N TRP A 21 8.11 -15.16 8.38
CA TRP A 21 8.98 -13.99 8.58
C TRP A 21 10.19 -14.28 9.48
N HIS A 22 10.02 -15.09 10.52
CA HIS A 22 11.11 -15.40 11.46
C HIS A 22 12.18 -16.32 10.86
N GLU A 23 11.82 -17.13 9.87
CA GLU A 23 12.71 -18.06 9.16
C GLU A 23 13.59 -17.36 8.10
N MET A 24 13.17 -16.19 7.61
CA MET A 24 13.89 -15.45 6.57
C MET A 24 15.18 -14.78 7.08
N ASN A 25 16.25 -14.88 6.31
CA ASN A 25 17.48 -14.12 6.57
C ASN A 25 17.33 -12.63 6.18
N ARG A 26 18.28 -11.79 6.61
CA ARG A 26 18.24 -10.33 6.39
C ARG A 26 18.11 -9.93 4.92
N LYS A 27 18.75 -10.66 4.01
CA LYS A 27 18.71 -10.39 2.56
C LYS A 27 17.34 -10.70 1.99
N GLN A 28 16.79 -11.87 2.33
CA GLN A 28 15.45 -12.28 1.89
C GLN A 28 14.36 -11.31 2.38
N ARG A 29 14.42 -10.87 3.64
CA ARG A 29 13.45 -9.88 4.18
C ARG A 29 13.52 -8.56 3.41
N ARG A 30 14.72 -8.08 3.08
CA ARG A 30 14.91 -6.86 2.25
C ARG A 30 14.35 -7.02 0.85
N GLU A 31 14.59 -8.14 0.19
CA GLU A 31 14.06 -8.40 -1.15
C GLU A 31 12.53 -8.50 -1.16
N MET A 32 11.94 -9.15 -0.15
CA MET A 32 10.49 -9.21 -0.01
C MET A 32 9.88 -7.82 0.23
N MET A 33 10.43 -7.03 1.15
CA MET A 33 10.01 -5.64 1.35
C MET A 33 10.12 -4.81 0.07
N ARG A 34 11.17 -5.01 -0.72
CA ARG A 34 11.32 -4.35 -2.03
C ARG A 34 10.21 -4.74 -3.00
N LYS A 35 9.87 -6.04 -3.09
CA LYS A 35 8.73 -6.51 -3.89
C LYS A 35 7.39 -5.98 -3.38
N MET A 36 7.25 -5.78 -2.07
CA MET A 36 6.04 -5.14 -1.51
C MET A 36 5.97 -3.64 -1.81
N GLN A 37 7.07 -3.03 -2.22
CA GLN A 37 7.10 -1.62 -2.65
C GLN A 37 6.97 -1.46 -4.16
N THR A 38 6.99 -2.56 -4.94
CA THR A 38 6.72 -2.49 -6.38
C THR A 38 5.23 -2.44 -6.64
N GLU A 39 4.83 -1.71 -7.68
CA GLU A 39 3.41 -1.53 -8.06
C GLU A 39 2.70 -2.85 -8.43
N ASP A 40 3.45 -3.90 -8.73
CA ASP A 40 2.95 -5.22 -9.12
C ASP A 40 2.85 -6.20 -7.94
N LEU A 41 2.14 -5.79 -6.90
CA LEU A 41 1.84 -6.68 -5.77
C LEU A 41 0.68 -7.64 -6.06
N SER A 42 0.02 -7.53 -7.22
CA SER A 42 -1.22 -8.26 -7.58
C SER A 42 -2.33 -8.18 -6.51
N LEU A 43 -2.27 -7.18 -5.63
CA LEU A 43 -3.29 -6.94 -4.61
C LEU A 43 -4.41 -6.09 -5.20
N GLU A 44 -5.65 -6.47 -4.89
CA GLU A 44 -6.81 -5.67 -5.24
C GLU A 44 -6.82 -4.36 -4.44
N VAL A 45 -6.87 -3.23 -5.15
CA VAL A 45 -6.96 -1.91 -4.54
C VAL A 45 -8.44 -1.58 -4.28
N ILE A 46 -8.84 -1.63 -3.01
CA ILE A 46 -10.24 -1.37 -2.60
C ILE A 46 -10.54 0.14 -2.54
N HIS A 47 -9.52 0.96 -2.23
CA HIS A 47 -9.65 2.41 -2.07
C HIS A 47 -8.59 3.15 -2.92
N PRO A 48 -8.84 3.37 -4.22
CA PRO A 48 -7.85 3.92 -5.16
C PRO A 48 -7.51 5.40 -4.94
N ASP A 49 -8.29 6.09 -4.09
CA ASP A 49 -8.12 7.52 -3.78
C ASP A 49 -7.77 7.73 -2.30
N ALA A 50 -7.33 6.69 -1.59
CA ALA A 50 -6.91 6.81 -0.20
C ALA A 50 -5.59 7.56 -0.08
N ALA A 51 -5.53 8.52 0.85
CA ALA A 51 -4.31 9.23 1.22
C ALA A 51 -3.85 8.80 2.62
N GLY A 52 -2.53 8.73 2.82
CA GLY A 52 -1.91 8.56 4.14
C GLY A 52 -1.51 9.90 4.73
N ILE A 53 -1.76 10.12 6.02
CA ILE A 53 -1.38 11.36 6.71
C ILE A 53 -0.64 11.01 7.99
N ASP A 54 0.60 11.50 8.12
CA ASP A 54 1.37 11.52 9.36
C ASP A 54 1.22 12.89 10.04
N ILE A 55 0.85 12.88 11.31
CA ILE A 55 0.43 14.07 12.07
C ILE A 55 1.50 14.42 13.10
N GLY A 56 2.08 15.61 12.97
CA GLY A 56 3.00 16.20 13.95
C GLY A 56 2.48 17.52 14.53
N ASN A 57 3.11 17.99 15.61
CA ASN A 57 2.75 19.26 16.24
C ASN A 57 2.93 20.47 15.30
N GLU A 58 4.01 20.48 14.52
CA GLU A 58 4.35 21.61 13.64
C GLU A 58 3.98 21.37 12.17
N SER A 59 3.84 20.10 11.76
CA SER A 59 3.50 19.79 10.37
C SER A 59 2.85 18.43 10.19
N HIS A 60 2.14 18.31 9.07
CA HIS A 60 1.48 17.13 8.56
C HIS A 60 2.15 16.69 7.26
N TYR A 61 2.54 15.41 7.16
CA TYR A 61 3.03 14.83 5.91
C TYR A 61 1.92 14.00 5.28
N VAL A 62 1.57 14.32 4.04
CA VAL A 62 0.44 13.72 3.33
C VAL A 62 0.95 13.04 2.07
N ALA A 63 0.60 11.77 1.90
CA ALA A 63 0.93 10.96 0.73
C ALA A 63 -0.35 10.55 -0.01
N VAL A 64 -0.38 10.76 -1.33
CA VAL A 64 -1.41 10.25 -2.25
C VAL A 64 -0.82 9.14 -3.13
N PRO A 65 -1.65 8.31 -3.79
CA PRO A 65 -1.14 7.28 -4.71
C PRO A 65 -0.23 7.87 -5.79
N PRO A 66 0.78 7.11 -6.26
CA PRO A 66 1.62 7.53 -7.38
C PRO A 66 0.78 7.90 -8.62
N GLY A 67 1.23 8.92 -9.35
CA GLY A 67 0.55 9.39 -10.57
C GLY A 67 -0.61 10.37 -10.37
N ARG A 68 -1.08 10.59 -9.12
CA ARG A 68 -2.14 11.58 -8.82
C ARG A 68 -1.65 13.02 -8.80
N ASP A 69 -0.36 13.22 -8.53
CA ASP A 69 0.32 14.52 -8.51
C ASP A 69 1.81 14.30 -8.81
N SER A 70 2.48 15.29 -9.42
CA SER A 70 3.93 15.23 -9.66
C SER A 70 4.75 15.20 -8.36
N GLN A 71 4.20 15.76 -7.29
CA GLN A 71 4.67 15.61 -5.92
C GLN A 71 3.61 14.87 -5.10
N SER A 72 3.66 13.54 -5.15
CA SER A 72 2.73 12.64 -4.45
C SER A 72 2.85 12.66 -2.92
N VAL A 73 3.92 13.26 -2.38
CA VAL A 73 4.09 13.51 -0.94
C VAL A 73 4.33 15.00 -0.71
N ARG A 74 3.56 15.61 0.19
CA ARG A 74 3.66 17.04 0.53
C ARG A 74 3.57 17.27 2.03
N ARG A 75 4.23 18.34 2.48
CA ARG A 75 4.18 18.84 3.87
C ARG A 75 3.24 20.03 3.97
N PHE A 76 2.35 20.01 4.95
CA PHE A 76 1.50 21.13 5.33
C PHE A 76 1.79 21.51 6.78
N GLY A 77 1.62 22.77 7.17
CA GLY A 77 1.62 23.13 8.59
C GLY A 77 0.29 22.78 9.28
N CYS A 78 0.14 23.25 10.51
CA CYS A 78 -0.97 22.87 11.40
C CYS A 78 -2.01 23.98 11.58
N THR A 79 -1.84 25.13 10.91
CA THR A 79 -2.82 26.20 10.98
C THR A 79 -4.08 25.85 10.20
N THR A 80 -5.22 26.45 10.55
CA THR A 80 -6.48 26.21 9.83
C THR A 80 -6.39 26.55 8.34
N ALA A 81 -5.61 27.56 7.96
CA ALA A 81 -5.41 27.92 6.55
C ALA A 81 -4.65 26.82 5.80
N GLU A 82 -3.60 26.27 6.41
CA GLU A 82 -2.82 25.18 5.82
C GLU A 82 -3.60 23.87 5.75
N LEU A 83 -4.43 23.57 6.76
CA LEU A 83 -5.34 22.43 6.72
C LEU A 83 -6.40 22.56 5.60
N LYS A 84 -6.89 23.78 5.34
CA LYS A 84 -7.77 24.05 4.19
C LYS A 84 -7.03 23.87 2.86
N ALA A 85 -5.78 24.32 2.78
CA ALA A 85 -4.94 24.11 1.60
C ALA A 85 -4.67 22.62 1.34
N MET A 86 -4.39 21.85 2.40
CA MET A 86 -4.26 20.40 2.37
C MET A 86 -5.52 19.73 1.82
N ALA A 87 -6.70 20.11 2.33
CA ALA A 87 -7.97 19.57 1.84
C ALA A 87 -8.24 19.94 0.37
N ALA A 88 -7.90 21.17 -0.05
CA ALA A 88 -8.04 21.60 -1.43
C ALA A 88 -7.13 20.80 -2.38
N TRP A 89 -5.88 20.54 -1.96
CA TRP A 89 -4.95 19.71 -2.72
C TRP A 89 -5.40 18.25 -2.81
N LEU A 90 -5.85 17.65 -1.71
CA LEU A 90 -6.37 16.27 -1.71
C LEU A 90 -7.55 16.08 -2.68
N LYS A 91 -8.40 17.11 -2.86
CA LYS A 91 -9.50 17.06 -3.85
C LYS A 91 -9.01 17.09 -5.31
N GLN A 92 -7.82 17.64 -5.57
CA GLN A 92 -7.22 17.68 -6.90
C GLN A 92 -6.54 16.35 -7.26
N CYS A 93 -6.16 15.55 -6.26
CA CYS A 93 -5.46 14.27 -6.43
C CYS A 93 -6.40 13.08 -6.75
N ARG A 94 -7.58 13.35 -7.32
CA ARG A 94 -8.55 12.32 -7.74
C ARG A 94 -8.28 11.87 -9.16
#